data_AF-A0A2S8GTG2-F1
#
_entry.id   AF-A0A2S8GTG2-F1
#
_cell.length_a   1.000
_cell.length_b   1.000
_cell.length_c   1.000
_cell.angle_alpha   90.00
_cell.angle_beta   90.00
_cell.angle_gamma   90.00
#
_symmetry.space_group_name_H-M   'P 1'
#
loop_
_entity.id
_entity.type
_entity.pdbx_description
1 polymer ?
#
loop_
_entity_poly.entity_id
_entity_poly.type
_entity_poly.pdbx_seq_one_letter_code
_entity_poly.pdbx_strand_id
1 'polypeptide(L)'
;MRRQDKRSTNRQASCAWPLLFALLGGLLSVQSVFASSTFRTERTSIIDVTGDEFSSELMGDPLWIEAEISAADFVRIEYEPVQPGFFDGEYAEIYHLRLQVKRRLFGRDRLPETIDLPEFVTGDPDFFADNFVRPPQPGDQVFANVERNPDGQWTCNYIGIPTKAERRRIDRVKELFELANSWTAAERLLDGCGDDDPDFAVWCMNALSRRGYLGLDPNPAAYGRFREKIDVARYRAKLLQVLDDPSATAEAYVHATYEIQGDDLSAAEAEQFHLAQCGRLQFCLDRPQRLQALEARNLMGTLVEFFYAEQTLERRRDILQILTAYADSQAEDHRAFAFQWACELSQDQHDPLNDEIFLLYRDRPPLRGEIAWLSYHYWSGLARCMELETSRSKQIADAGLDLFEQKLPSADAADLDEMISPLVAYVYVCYECDADRNYLHSRLRTLLALAATAQQRDAITELLRELDIPLPNELQH
;
A
#
# COMPACT_ATOMS: atom_id res chain seq x y z
N MET A 1 -3.89 -76.84 10.94
CA MET A 1 -2.96 -76.72 9.78
C MET A 1 -3.24 -75.42 9.04
N ARG A 2 -2.27 -74.48 9.09
CA ARG A 2 -1.87 -73.48 8.09
C ARG A 2 -2.92 -72.67 7.28
N ARG A 3 -2.95 -71.35 7.54
CA ARG A 3 -2.69 -70.17 6.64
C ARG A 3 -3.63 -68.99 7.01
N GLN A 4 -3.12 -67.88 7.54
CA GLN A 4 -2.45 -66.73 6.90
C GLN A 4 -3.42 -65.65 6.34
N ASP A 5 -3.47 -64.54 7.08
CA ASP A 5 -3.23 -63.15 6.67
C ASP A 5 -4.20 -62.33 5.79
N LYS A 6 -4.35 -61.07 6.27
CA LYS A 6 -4.57 -59.78 5.58
C LYS A 6 -6.01 -59.43 5.14
N ARG A 7 -6.57 -58.37 5.73
CA ARG A 7 -6.53 -56.98 5.18
C ARG A 7 -7.32 -56.02 6.07
N SER A 8 -6.61 -55.03 6.60
CA SER A 8 -7.15 -53.77 7.10
C SER A 8 -7.74 -52.97 5.93
N THR A 9 -8.92 -52.39 6.13
CA THR A 9 -9.57 -51.50 5.18
C THR A 9 -9.07 -50.08 5.34
N ASN A 10 -8.46 -49.61 4.24
CA ASN A 10 -8.18 -48.23 3.88
C ASN A 10 -9.34 -47.27 4.19
N ARG A 11 -9.04 -46.16 4.87
CA ARG A 11 -9.58 -44.84 4.51
C ARG A 11 -8.39 -43.96 4.12
N GLN A 12 -8.16 -43.86 2.82
CA GLN A 12 -7.33 -42.81 2.22
C GLN A 12 -8.11 -41.50 2.34
N ALA A 13 -7.69 -40.62 3.24
CA ALA A 13 -7.85 -39.18 3.05
C ALA A 13 -6.63 -38.73 2.23
N SER A 14 -6.86 -38.47 0.94
CA SER A 14 -5.85 -38.01 0.01
C SER A 14 -5.34 -36.63 0.39
N CYS A 15 -4.01 -36.51 0.40
CA CYS A 15 -3.25 -35.29 0.53
C CYS A 15 -3.77 -34.15 -0.36
N ALA A 16 -4.13 -33.02 0.25
CA ALA A 16 -4.30 -31.71 -0.39
C ALA A 16 -3.47 -30.64 0.34
N TRP A 17 -2.22 -30.98 0.66
CA TRP A 17 -1.27 -30.09 1.36
C TRP A 17 -0.15 -29.45 0.50
N PRO A 18 0.02 -29.68 -0.83
CA PRO A 18 1.00 -28.89 -1.59
C PRO A 18 0.45 -27.57 -2.17
N LEU A 19 -0.88 -27.34 -2.16
CA LEU A 19 -1.48 -26.16 -2.80
C LEU A 19 -1.56 -24.92 -1.90
N LEU A 20 -1.47 -25.08 -0.57
CA LEU A 20 -1.50 -23.93 0.35
C LEU A 20 -0.16 -23.16 0.43
N PHE A 21 0.97 -23.84 0.20
CA PHE A 21 2.29 -23.18 0.19
C PHE A 21 2.56 -22.41 -1.12
N ALA A 22 1.91 -22.79 -2.23
CA ALA A 22 1.97 -22.02 -3.48
C ALA A 22 1.12 -20.73 -3.42
N LEU A 23 0.09 -20.68 -2.56
CA LEU A 23 -0.74 -19.49 -2.34
C LEU A 23 -0.07 -18.45 -1.43
N LEU A 24 0.76 -18.87 -0.47
CA LEU A 24 1.55 -17.94 0.37
C LEU A 24 2.72 -17.31 -0.39
N GLY A 25 3.38 -18.06 -1.30
CA GLY A 25 4.38 -17.47 -2.21
C GLY A 25 3.78 -16.50 -3.24
N GLY A 26 2.49 -16.67 -3.58
CA GLY A 26 1.76 -15.79 -4.50
C GLY A 26 1.20 -14.51 -3.86
N LEU A 27 1.07 -14.46 -2.53
CA LEU A 27 0.62 -13.26 -1.81
C LEU A 27 1.74 -12.21 -1.72
N LEU A 28 3.00 -12.64 -1.58
CA LEU A 28 4.17 -11.76 -1.59
C LEU A 28 4.39 -11.09 -2.96
N SER A 29 4.05 -11.79 -4.05
CA SER A 29 4.11 -11.20 -5.39
C SER A 29 3.05 -10.14 -5.61
N VAL A 30 1.83 -10.36 -5.12
CA VAL A 30 0.71 -9.42 -5.34
C VAL A 30 0.94 -8.06 -4.68
N GLN A 31 1.75 -8.02 -3.63
CA GLN A 31 1.95 -6.85 -2.78
C GLN A 31 2.86 -5.76 -3.36
N SER A 32 3.74 -6.03 -4.33
CA SER A 32 4.58 -4.98 -4.94
C SER A 32 3.79 -4.01 -5.83
N VAL A 33 2.74 -4.50 -6.51
CA VAL A 33 1.78 -3.69 -7.27
C VAL A 33 0.86 -2.92 -6.33
N PHE A 34 0.49 -3.49 -5.19
CA PHE A 34 -0.26 -2.75 -4.17
C PHE A 34 0.61 -1.68 -3.50
N ALA A 35 1.92 -1.90 -3.31
CA ALA A 35 2.83 -0.87 -2.83
C ALA A 35 2.94 0.28 -3.85
N SER A 36 3.30 0.03 -5.11
CA SER A 36 3.42 1.15 -6.08
C SER A 36 2.10 1.87 -6.36
N SER A 37 0.95 1.21 -6.23
CA SER A 37 -0.37 1.83 -6.38
C SER A 37 -0.86 2.57 -5.13
N THR A 38 -0.52 2.11 -3.92
CA THR A 38 -0.92 2.78 -2.68
C THR A 38 -0.21 4.11 -2.48
N PHE A 39 1.06 4.25 -2.89
CA PHE A 39 1.80 5.52 -2.81
C PHE A 39 1.43 6.55 -3.87
N ARG A 40 0.58 6.22 -4.85
CA ARG A 40 0.14 7.22 -5.83
C ARG A 40 -0.67 8.28 -5.11
N THR A 41 -0.09 9.48 -4.97
CA THR A 41 -0.89 10.70 -4.98
C THR A 41 -1.79 10.65 -6.20
N GLU A 42 -3.00 11.19 -6.12
CA GLU A 42 -4.11 11.11 -7.10
C GLU A 42 -3.78 11.53 -8.56
N ARG A 43 -2.51 11.71 -8.92
CA ARG A 43 -2.01 11.82 -10.28
C ARG A 43 -1.63 10.45 -10.83
N THR A 44 -2.52 9.86 -11.61
CA THR A 44 -2.15 8.85 -12.59
C THR A 44 -1.27 9.50 -13.66
N SER A 45 -0.02 9.04 -13.79
CA SER A 45 0.75 9.26 -15.01
C SER A 45 -0.02 8.68 -16.19
N ILE A 46 0.04 9.33 -17.35
CA ILE A 46 -0.60 8.85 -18.55
C ILE A 46 0.14 7.61 -19.06
N ILE A 47 1.47 7.68 -19.05
CA ILE A 47 2.32 6.52 -19.34
C ILE A 47 2.94 6.08 -18.03
N ASP A 48 2.43 4.98 -17.50
CA ASP A 48 2.99 4.35 -16.31
C ASP A 48 4.24 3.54 -16.65
N VAL A 49 5.40 4.18 -16.53
CA VAL A 49 6.70 3.52 -16.74
C VAL A 49 7.06 2.52 -15.63
N THR A 50 6.36 2.53 -14.49
CA THR A 50 6.67 1.67 -13.34
C THR A 50 5.96 0.32 -13.42
N GLY A 51 4.89 0.22 -14.22
CA GLY A 51 4.08 -0.99 -14.34
C GLY A 51 4.73 -2.10 -15.16
N ASP A 52 4.34 -3.34 -14.87
CA ASP A 52 4.78 -4.53 -15.61
C ASP A 52 4.42 -4.44 -17.10
N GLU A 53 3.28 -3.80 -17.40
CA GLU A 53 2.74 -3.63 -18.74
C GLU A 53 3.57 -2.67 -19.59
N PHE A 54 4.35 -1.76 -19.01
CA PHE A 54 5.18 -0.81 -19.77
C PHE A 54 6.13 -1.51 -20.75
N SER A 55 6.62 -2.68 -20.37
CA SER A 55 7.46 -3.52 -21.23
C SER A 55 6.75 -3.99 -22.52
N SER A 56 5.45 -4.26 -22.42
CA SER A 56 4.60 -4.60 -23.55
C SER A 56 4.35 -3.38 -24.42
N GLU A 57 4.27 -2.18 -23.83
CA GLU A 57 4.17 -0.91 -24.55
C GLU A 57 5.46 -0.56 -25.31
N LEU A 58 6.62 -0.94 -24.78
CA LEU A 58 7.91 -0.77 -25.46
C LEU A 58 8.01 -1.62 -26.73
N MET A 59 7.39 -2.81 -26.74
CA MET A 59 7.66 -3.87 -27.72
C MET A 59 6.46 -4.28 -28.57
N GLY A 60 5.25 -3.90 -28.18
CA GLY A 60 3.98 -4.37 -28.70
C GLY A 60 3.28 -3.43 -29.68
N ASP A 61 2.01 -3.79 -29.93
CA ASP A 61 1.14 -3.23 -30.97
C ASP A 61 0.34 -1.97 -30.58
N PRO A 62 0.15 -1.60 -29.30
CA PRO A 62 -0.26 -0.23 -29.01
C PRO A 62 0.89 0.73 -29.25
N LEU A 63 0.64 1.76 -30.06
CA LEU A 63 1.60 2.79 -30.42
C LEU A 63 1.40 4.00 -29.49
N TRP A 64 2.40 4.30 -28.67
CA TRP A 64 2.42 5.55 -27.91
C TRP A 64 2.97 6.70 -28.72
N ILE A 65 2.19 7.77 -28.82
CA ILE A 65 2.56 8.98 -29.53
C ILE A 65 2.45 10.21 -28.64
N GLU A 66 3.23 11.22 -29.01
CA GLU A 66 2.97 12.59 -28.60
C GLU A 66 2.32 13.31 -29.78
N ALA A 67 1.18 13.94 -29.52
CA ALA A 67 0.39 14.59 -30.54
C ALA A 67 -0.21 15.91 -30.04
N GLU A 68 -0.70 16.70 -30.98
CA GLU A 68 -1.57 17.83 -30.72
C GLU A 68 -2.98 17.50 -31.22
N ILE A 69 -4.00 17.73 -30.40
CA ILE A 69 -5.39 17.65 -30.86
C ILE A 69 -5.59 18.79 -31.86
N SER A 70 -5.80 18.46 -33.13
CA SER A 70 -6.02 19.44 -34.20
C SER A 70 -7.50 19.71 -34.45
N ALA A 71 -8.37 18.75 -34.12
CA ALA A 71 -9.82 18.90 -34.13
C ALA A 71 -10.42 17.99 -33.05
N ALA A 72 -11.50 18.45 -32.41
CA ALA A 72 -12.28 17.70 -31.45
C ALA A 72 -13.76 18.08 -31.62
N ASP A 73 -14.56 17.12 -32.10
CA ASP A 73 -15.99 17.31 -32.34
C ASP A 73 -16.77 16.44 -31.37
N PHE A 74 -17.60 17.04 -30.51
CA PHE A 74 -18.50 16.31 -29.63
C PHE A 74 -19.59 15.61 -30.45
N VAL A 75 -19.86 14.35 -30.12
CA VAL A 75 -20.80 13.49 -30.84
C VAL A 75 -22.06 13.27 -30.02
N ARG A 76 -21.91 12.66 -28.84
CA ARG A 76 -23.03 12.22 -27.98
C ARG A 76 -22.56 11.94 -26.56
N ILE A 77 -23.51 11.80 -25.65
CA ILE A 77 -23.31 11.20 -24.33
C ILE A 77 -23.96 9.82 -24.36
N GLU A 78 -23.22 8.80 -23.98
CA GLU A 78 -23.74 7.47 -23.69
C GLU A 78 -23.89 7.30 -22.18
N TYR A 79 -24.99 6.67 -21.78
CA TYR A 79 -25.27 6.35 -20.39
C TYR A 79 -25.11 4.84 -20.25
N GLU A 80 -24.12 4.40 -19.49
CA GLU A 80 -24.04 3.00 -19.09
C GLU A 80 -24.86 2.82 -17.80
N PRO A 81 -25.98 2.07 -17.85
CA PRO A 81 -26.69 1.73 -16.64
C PRO A 81 -25.82 0.79 -15.81
N VAL A 82 -25.24 1.31 -14.72
CA VAL A 82 -24.56 0.48 -13.72
C VAL A 82 -25.57 -0.55 -13.19
N GLN A 83 -25.09 -1.76 -12.89
CA GLN A 83 -25.93 -2.83 -12.36
C GLN A 83 -26.81 -2.34 -11.19
N PRO A 84 -28.02 -2.91 -11.01
CA PRO A 84 -28.93 -2.48 -9.94
C PRO A 84 -28.25 -2.61 -8.57
N GLY A 85 -27.91 -1.48 -7.93
CA GLY A 85 -27.29 -1.45 -6.60
C GLY A 85 -26.27 -0.33 -6.37
N PHE A 86 -25.71 0.26 -7.42
CA PHE A 86 -24.81 1.42 -7.32
C PHE A 86 -25.56 2.71 -7.72
N PHE A 87 -25.62 3.67 -6.80
CA PHE A 87 -26.22 4.98 -7.03
C PHE A 87 -25.18 5.91 -7.62
N ASP A 88 -24.94 5.79 -8.92
CA ASP A 88 -24.55 6.85 -9.86
C ASP A 88 -24.25 6.16 -11.20
N GLY A 89 -24.97 6.52 -12.26
CA GLY A 89 -24.64 6.04 -13.60
C GLY A 89 -23.45 6.82 -14.15
N GLU A 90 -22.49 6.12 -14.75
CA GLU A 90 -21.36 6.77 -15.42
C GLU A 90 -21.83 7.29 -16.80
N TYR A 91 -21.64 8.58 -17.02
CA TYR A 91 -21.87 9.22 -18.31
C TYR A 91 -20.56 9.21 -19.07
N ALA A 92 -20.58 8.65 -20.28
CA ALA A 92 -19.45 8.68 -21.18
C ALA A 92 -19.71 9.66 -22.33
N GLU A 93 -18.87 10.69 -22.47
CA GLU A 93 -18.96 11.60 -23.62
C GLU A 93 -18.13 11.04 -24.78
N ILE A 94 -18.68 11.09 -25.99
CA ILE A 94 -18.02 10.57 -27.19
C ILE A 94 -17.63 11.72 -28.10
N TYR A 95 -16.38 11.69 -28.55
CA TYR A 95 -15.78 12.69 -29.44
C TYR A 95 -15.23 12.03 -30.71
N HIS A 96 -15.25 12.78 -31.81
CA HIS A 96 -14.37 12.53 -32.95
C HIS A 96 -13.12 13.39 -32.76
N LEU A 97 -11.94 12.77 -32.72
CA LEU A 97 -10.68 13.49 -32.55
C LEU A 97 -9.80 13.35 -33.79
N ARG A 98 -9.08 14.43 -34.15
CA ARG A 98 -7.96 14.36 -35.07
C ARG A 98 -6.67 14.75 -34.38
N LEU A 99 -5.74 13.82 -34.29
CA LEU A 99 -4.42 14.00 -33.69
C LEU A 99 -3.39 14.33 -34.77
N GLN A 100 -2.69 15.45 -34.62
CA GLN A 100 -1.50 15.79 -35.38
C GLN A 100 -0.28 15.20 -34.67
N VAL A 101 0.31 14.15 -35.22
CA VAL A 101 1.42 13.43 -34.59
C VAL A 101 2.67 14.31 -34.61
N LYS A 102 3.26 14.56 -33.43
CA LYS A 102 4.51 15.30 -33.29
C LYS A 102 5.71 14.36 -33.32
N ARG A 103 5.63 13.27 -32.56
CA ARG A 103 6.67 12.22 -32.52
C ARG A 103 6.14 10.91 -31.95
N ARG A 104 6.88 9.85 -32.23
CA ARG A 104 6.68 8.53 -31.61
C ARG A 104 7.31 8.53 -30.24
N LEU A 105 6.62 8.01 -29.24
CA LEU A 105 7.19 7.72 -27.94
C LEU A 105 7.68 6.27 -27.91
N PHE A 106 6.77 5.32 -28.10
CA PHE A 106 7.04 3.86 -28.11
C PHE A 106 6.28 3.16 -29.23
N GLY A 107 6.53 1.86 -29.45
CA GLY A 107 5.93 1.06 -30.54
C GLY A 107 6.75 1.01 -31.84
N ARG A 108 6.44 0.02 -32.70
CA ARG A 108 7.23 -0.31 -33.89
C ARG A 108 6.74 0.32 -35.18
N ASP A 109 5.44 0.62 -35.25
CA ASP A 109 4.80 1.04 -36.48
C ASP A 109 5.28 2.40 -37.00
N ARG A 110 5.13 2.58 -38.31
CA ARG A 110 5.37 3.87 -38.96
C ARG A 110 4.23 4.81 -38.60
N LEU A 111 4.59 5.99 -38.09
CA LEU A 111 3.63 7.03 -37.78
C LEU A 111 3.06 7.65 -39.06
N PRO A 112 1.72 7.72 -39.22
CA PRO A 112 1.14 8.71 -40.11
C PRO A 112 1.33 10.12 -39.51
N GLU A 113 1.29 11.16 -40.34
CA GLU A 113 1.36 12.55 -39.86
C GLU A 113 0.12 12.91 -39.04
N THR A 114 -1.02 12.31 -39.36
CA THR A 114 -2.30 12.53 -38.69
C THR A 114 -2.99 11.20 -38.38
N ILE A 115 -3.71 11.17 -37.26
CA ILE A 115 -4.54 10.05 -36.83
C ILE A 115 -5.94 10.58 -36.59
N ASP A 116 -6.91 10.02 -37.30
CA ASP A 116 -8.33 10.27 -37.06
C ASP A 116 -8.87 9.17 -36.15
N LEU A 117 -9.39 9.57 -34.99
CA LEU A 117 -10.09 8.72 -34.03
C LEU A 117 -11.60 8.92 -34.23
N PRO A 118 -12.29 8.01 -34.93
CA PRO A 118 -13.69 8.17 -35.28
C PRO A 118 -14.60 8.01 -34.07
N GLU A 119 -14.18 7.35 -32.99
CA GLU A 119 -14.88 7.37 -31.71
C GLU A 119 -13.82 7.34 -30.60
N PHE A 120 -13.83 8.37 -29.77
CA PHE A 120 -13.07 8.45 -28.53
C PHE A 120 -14.06 8.66 -27.38
N VAL A 121 -14.02 7.77 -26.40
CA VAL A 121 -14.94 7.75 -25.27
C VAL A 121 -14.23 8.33 -24.04
N THR A 122 -14.77 9.39 -23.45
CA THR A 122 -14.33 9.89 -22.13
C THR A 122 -15.18 9.18 -21.08
N GLY A 123 -14.63 8.20 -20.36
CA GLY A 123 -15.45 7.37 -19.46
C GLY A 123 -14.74 6.76 -18.26
N ASP A 124 -13.42 6.82 -18.17
CA ASP A 124 -12.60 6.45 -17.00
C ASP A 124 -11.40 7.43 -17.00
N PRO A 125 -10.79 7.79 -15.86
CA PRO A 125 -10.32 9.14 -15.57
C PRO A 125 -9.05 9.53 -16.33
N ASP A 126 -9.15 9.90 -17.61
CA ASP A 126 -7.92 9.97 -18.44
C ASP A 126 -7.65 11.33 -19.09
N PHE A 127 -8.68 12.19 -19.27
CA PHE A 127 -8.45 13.54 -19.79
C PHE A 127 -8.30 14.60 -18.69
N PHE A 128 -7.19 14.50 -17.96
CA PHE A 128 -6.82 15.46 -16.93
C PHE A 128 -6.03 16.65 -17.49
N ALA A 129 -6.45 17.86 -17.12
CA ALA A 129 -5.59 19.05 -17.11
C ALA A 129 -5.55 19.60 -15.68
N ASP A 130 -4.36 19.67 -15.08
CA ASP A 130 -4.17 20.27 -13.76
C ASP A 130 -5.13 19.73 -12.66
N ASN A 131 -5.38 18.41 -12.67
CA ASN A 131 -6.28 17.68 -11.75
C ASN A 131 -7.79 17.93 -11.96
N PHE A 132 -8.20 18.50 -13.10
CA PHE A 132 -9.60 18.63 -13.48
C PHE A 132 -9.90 17.84 -14.75
N VAL A 133 -10.97 17.05 -14.70
CA VAL A 133 -11.55 16.43 -15.90
C VAL A 133 -12.14 17.54 -16.76
N ARG A 134 -11.71 17.63 -18.01
CA ARG A 134 -12.32 18.56 -18.97
C ARG A 134 -12.43 17.93 -20.36
N PRO A 135 -13.35 18.42 -21.21
CA PRO A 135 -13.40 18.04 -22.62
C PRO A 135 -12.06 18.24 -23.34
N PRO A 136 -11.71 17.35 -24.30
CA PRO A 136 -10.59 17.57 -25.20
C PRO A 136 -10.83 18.79 -26.10
N GLN A 137 -9.79 19.58 -26.34
CA GLN A 137 -9.89 20.79 -27.16
C GLN A 137 -8.77 20.87 -28.21
N PRO A 138 -9.02 21.50 -29.37
CA PRO A 138 -7.96 21.81 -30.32
C PRO A 138 -6.83 22.62 -29.68
N GLY A 139 -5.59 22.23 -29.93
CA GLY A 139 -4.36 22.79 -29.34
C GLY A 139 -3.79 22.00 -28.17
N ASP A 140 -4.57 21.10 -27.57
CA ASP A 140 -4.11 20.26 -26.46
C ASP A 140 -2.94 19.36 -26.89
N GLN A 141 -1.86 19.39 -26.11
CA GLN A 141 -0.69 18.53 -26.33
C GLN A 141 -0.84 17.29 -25.47
N VAL A 142 -0.95 16.13 -26.11
CA VAL A 142 -1.36 14.88 -25.46
C VAL A 142 -0.34 13.77 -25.66
N PHE A 143 -0.33 12.84 -24.72
CA PHE A 143 0.15 11.48 -24.95
C PHE A 143 -1.06 10.60 -25.26
N ALA A 144 -0.94 9.76 -26.28
CA ALA A 144 -2.01 8.87 -26.70
C ALA A 144 -1.49 7.47 -27.01
N ASN A 145 -2.21 6.45 -26.51
CA ASN A 145 -2.05 5.05 -26.81
C ASN A 145 -3.04 4.69 -27.92
N VAL A 146 -2.52 4.54 -29.15
CA VAL A 146 -3.36 4.29 -30.32
C VAL A 146 -3.03 2.94 -30.95
N GLU A 147 -4.04 2.28 -31.49
CA GLU A 147 -3.88 1.01 -32.19
C GLU A 147 -4.79 0.96 -33.42
N ARG A 148 -4.51 0.03 -34.34
CA ARG A 148 -5.42 -0.24 -35.45
C ARG A 148 -6.27 -1.44 -35.12
N ASN A 149 -7.58 -1.26 -35.17
CA ASN A 149 -8.50 -2.38 -35.11
C ASN A 149 -8.37 -3.26 -36.38
N PRO A 150 -8.95 -4.48 -36.39
CA PRO A 150 -8.90 -5.38 -37.54
C PRO A 150 -9.45 -4.77 -38.85
N ASP A 151 -10.34 -3.78 -38.74
CA ASP A 151 -10.93 -3.06 -39.87
C ASP A 151 -10.02 -1.92 -40.40
N GLY A 152 -8.86 -1.73 -39.77
CA GLY A 152 -7.84 -0.75 -40.15
C GLY A 152 -8.10 0.67 -39.66
N GLN A 153 -9.17 0.90 -38.90
CA GLN A 153 -9.44 2.17 -38.24
C GLN A 153 -8.59 2.33 -36.99
N TRP A 154 -8.23 3.57 -36.68
CA TRP A 154 -7.49 3.88 -35.46
C TRP A 154 -8.45 3.95 -34.28
N THR A 155 -8.08 3.32 -33.19
CA THR A 155 -8.72 3.43 -31.88
C THR A 155 -7.71 4.00 -30.88
N CYS A 156 -8.21 4.50 -29.76
CA CYS A 156 -7.41 5.08 -28.71
C CYS A 156 -7.82 4.45 -27.38
N ASN A 157 -6.90 3.73 -26.74
CA ASN A 157 -7.16 3.09 -25.46
C ASN A 157 -6.96 4.10 -24.31
N TYR A 158 -6.03 5.03 -24.48
CA TYR A 158 -5.67 6.00 -23.45
C TYR A 158 -5.20 7.31 -24.08
N ILE A 159 -5.65 8.45 -23.56
CA ILE A 159 -5.19 9.77 -23.99
C ILE A 159 -5.31 10.78 -22.85
N GLY A 160 -4.25 11.54 -22.61
CA GLY A 160 -4.24 12.58 -21.59
C GLY A 160 -3.24 13.68 -21.88
N ILE A 161 -3.27 14.75 -21.08
CA ILE A 161 -2.32 15.87 -21.18
C ILE A 161 -1.14 15.65 -20.22
N PRO A 162 0.05 15.29 -20.72
CA PRO A 162 1.17 14.95 -19.85
C PRO A 162 1.77 16.17 -19.19
N THR A 163 2.20 15.97 -17.95
CA THR A 163 2.91 16.99 -17.18
C THR A 163 4.31 17.24 -17.77
N LYS A 164 4.93 18.37 -17.38
CA LYS A 164 6.33 18.63 -17.76
C LYS A 164 7.30 17.61 -17.17
N ALA A 165 7.02 17.09 -15.98
CA ALA A 165 7.86 16.07 -15.33
C ALA A 165 7.77 14.75 -16.12
N GLU A 166 6.56 14.31 -16.44
CA GLU A 166 6.32 13.10 -17.22
C GLU A 166 6.96 13.16 -18.61
N ARG A 167 6.85 14.29 -19.33
CA ARG A 167 7.55 14.48 -20.62
C ARG A 167 9.05 14.27 -20.49
N ARG A 168 9.68 14.88 -19.48
CA ARG A 168 11.12 14.73 -19.21
C ARG A 168 11.47 13.28 -18.87
N ARG A 169 10.64 12.60 -18.09
CA ARG A 169 10.81 11.19 -17.74
C ARG A 169 10.83 10.31 -18.98
N ILE A 170 9.83 10.44 -19.85
CA ILE A 170 9.74 9.68 -21.10
C ILE A 170 10.92 9.98 -22.01
N ASP A 171 11.35 11.24 -22.12
CA ASP A 171 12.56 11.60 -22.87
C ASP A 171 13.79 10.87 -22.35
N ARG A 172 14.01 10.85 -21.04
CA ARG A 172 15.14 10.15 -20.41
C ARG A 172 15.09 8.64 -20.64
N VAL A 173 13.91 8.02 -20.52
CA VAL A 173 13.72 6.59 -20.83
C VAL A 173 14.14 6.31 -22.27
N LYS A 174 13.64 7.10 -23.22
CA LYS A 174 13.97 6.93 -24.65
C LYS A 174 15.45 7.14 -24.94
N GLU A 175 16.05 8.17 -24.36
CA GLU A 175 17.49 8.42 -24.50
C GLU A 175 18.31 7.19 -24.10
N LEU A 176 17.96 6.52 -23.00
CA LEU A 176 18.62 5.29 -22.56
C LEU A 176 18.42 4.13 -23.54
N PHE A 177 17.26 4.03 -24.19
CA PHE A 177 17.04 3.03 -25.22
C PHE A 177 17.81 3.29 -26.52
N GLU A 178 18.04 4.55 -26.85
CA GLU A 178 18.73 5.00 -28.07
C GLU A 178 20.26 4.99 -27.95
N LEU A 179 20.80 4.91 -26.73
CA LEU A 179 22.25 4.82 -26.52
C LEU A 179 22.84 3.59 -27.22
N ALA A 180 23.74 3.85 -28.18
CA ALA A 180 24.41 2.81 -28.96
C ALA A 180 25.30 1.87 -28.11
N ASN A 181 25.81 2.37 -26.98
CA ASN A 181 26.60 1.57 -26.04
C ASN A 181 25.73 1.12 -24.87
N SER A 182 25.40 -0.17 -24.85
CA SER A 182 24.57 -0.77 -23.80
C SER A 182 25.22 -0.72 -22.42
N TRP A 183 26.55 -0.61 -22.31
CA TRP A 183 27.24 -0.41 -21.03
C TRP A 183 26.94 0.97 -20.47
N THR A 184 27.10 2.03 -21.27
CA THR A 184 26.79 3.41 -20.83
C THR A 184 25.32 3.56 -20.44
N ALA A 185 24.40 2.90 -21.15
CA ALA A 185 22.99 2.88 -20.78
C ALA A 185 22.76 2.15 -19.44
N ALA A 186 23.40 1.00 -19.24
CA ALA A 186 23.29 0.23 -18.00
C ALA A 186 23.85 0.99 -16.79
N GLU A 187 24.97 1.71 -16.94
CA GLU A 187 25.51 2.58 -15.89
C GLU A 187 24.55 3.71 -15.54
N ARG A 188 23.97 4.38 -16.55
CA ARG A 188 23.00 5.45 -16.32
C ARG A 188 21.70 4.95 -15.67
N LEU A 189 21.26 3.74 -16.02
CA LEU A 189 20.15 3.08 -15.32
C LEU A 189 20.51 2.86 -13.85
N LEU A 190 21.72 2.36 -13.58
CA LEU A 190 22.17 2.11 -12.21
C LEU A 190 22.24 3.41 -11.41
N ASP A 191 22.74 4.51 -12.00
CA ASP A 191 22.74 5.83 -11.37
C ASP A 191 21.31 6.33 -11.11
N GLY A 192 20.41 6.09 -12.07
CA GLY A 192 19.00 6.48 -12.02
C GLY A 192 18.18 5.81 -10.93
N CYS A 193 18.62 4.70 -10.31
CA CYS A 193 17.91 4.09 -9.19
C CYS A 193 17.73 5.03 -7.97
N GLY A 194 18.54 6.10 -7.84
CA GLY A 194 18.41 7.09 -6.77
C GLY A 194 17.95 8.46 -7.28
N ASP A 195 17.16 8.51 -8.35
CA ASP A 195 16.72 9.77 -8.96
C ASP A 195 15.64 10.49 -8.14
N ASP A 196 15.62 11.82 -8.25
CA ASP A 196 14.60 12.67 -7.62
C ASP A 196 13.20 12.49 -8.24
N ASP A 197 13.10 11.97 -9.48
CA ASP A 197 11.83 11.56 -10.09
C ASP A 197 11.49 10.12 -9.66
N PRO A 198 10.48 9.92 -8.79
CA PRO A 198 10.21 8.62 -8.17
C PRO A 198 9.89 7.52 -9.20
N ASP A 199 9.06 7.83 -10.21
CA ASP A 199 8.69 6.84 -11.23
C ASP A 199 9.89 6.49 -12.12
N PHE A 200 10.79 7.44 -12.38
CA PHE A 200 12.01 7.15 -13.13
C PHE A 200 12.96 6.26 -12.33
N ALA A 201 13.11 6.51 -11.03
CA ALA A 201 13.93 5.70 -10.14
C ALA A 201 13.41 4.26 -10.05
N VAL A 202 12.10 4.09 -9.85
CA VAL A 202 11.44 2.77 -9.85
C VAL A 202 11.60 2.07 -11.20
N TRP A 203 11.37 2.77 -12.32
CA TRP A 203 11.58 2.17 -13.64
C TRP A 203 13.04 1.72 -13.85
N CYS A 204 14.04 2.49 -13.40
CA CYS A 204 15.44 2.09 -13.49
C CYS A 204 15.71 0.81 -12.69
N MET A 205 15.11 0.67 -11.50
CA MET A 205 15.18 -0.56 -10.71
C MET A 205 14.51 -1.72 -11.45
N ASN A 206 13.28 -1.57 -11.95
CA ASN A 206 12.58 -2.60 -12.74
C ASN A 206 13.38 -3.04 -13.98
N ALA A 207 13.99 -2.09 -14.69
CA ALA A 207 14.79 -2.37 -15.87
C ALA A 207 16.05 -3.19 -15.53
N LEU A 208 16.62 -3.02 -14.34
CA LEU A 208 17.80 -3.77 -13.88
C LEU A 208 17.47 -5.03 -13.09
N SER A 209 16.26 -5.11 -12.51
CA SER A 209 15.81 -6.25 -11.73
C SER A 209 15.72 -7.51 -12.58
N ARG A 210 16.20 -8.61 -12.01
CA ARG A 210 16.11 -9.95 -12.63
C ARG A 210 14.94 -10.75 -12.06
N ARG A 211 14.22 -10.19 -11.08
CA ARG A 211 13.07 -10.77 -10.44
C ARG A 211 11.83 -10.06 -10.95
N GLY A 212 10.99 -10.77 -11.67
CA GLY A 212 9.66 -10.25 -11.97
C GLY A 212 8.69 -10.66 -10.88
N TYR A 213 7.49 -10.12 -11.00
CA TYR A 213 6.36 -10.32 -10.10
C TYR A 213 6.16 -11.79 -9.66
N LEU A 214 6.45 -12.80 -10.49
CA LEU A 214 6.29 -14.24 -10.13
C LEU A 214 7.61 -15.04 -10.10
N GLY A 215 8.74 -14.38 -9.87
CA GLY A 215 10.07 -15.00 -10.01
C GLY A 215 10.44 -15.33 -11.47
N LEU A 216 9.67 -14.82 -12.43
CA LEU A 216 9.98 -14.86 -13.85
C LEU A 216 10.73 -13.59 -14.24
N ASP A 217 11.74 -13.69 -15.10
CA ASP A 217 12.48 -12.53 -15.61
C ASP A 217 11.51 -11.54 -16.28
N PRO A 218 11.35 -10.30 -15.76
CA PRO A 218 10.37 -9.37 -16.27
C PRO A 218 10.89 -8.82 -17.59
N ASN A 219 10.52 -9.44 -18.69
CA ASN A 219 10.72 -8.96 -20.06
C ASN A 219 12.19 -8.89 -20.51
N PRO A 220 12.88 -10.05 -20.65
CA PRO A 220 14.25 -10.13 -21.14
C PRO A 220 14.43 -9.49 -22.53
N ALA A 221 13.38 -9.49 -23.35
CA ALA A 221 13.41 -8.90 -24.69
C ALA A 221 13.63 -7.38 -24.69
N ALA A 222 13.11 -6.66 -23.68
CA ALA A 222 13.25 -5.21 -23.58
C ALA A 222 14.53 -4.82 -22.83
N TYR A 223 14.80 -5.48 -21.71
CA TYR A 223 15.80 -5.03 -20.73
C TYR A 223 17.03 -5.92 -20.61
N GLY A 224 17.04 -7.14 -21.19
CA GLY A 224 18.12 -8.11 -21.03
C GLY A 224 19.50 -7.56 -21.40
N ARG A 225 19.57 -6.73 -22.44
CA ARG A 225 20.82 -6.07 -22.88
C ARG A 225 21.47 -5.15 -21.83
N PHE A 226 20.70 -4.64 -20.87
CA PHE A 226 21.20 -3.83 -19.76
C PHE A 226 21.56 -4.72 -18.56
N ARG A 227 20.68 -5.68 -18.23
CA ARG A 227 20.86 -6.64 -17.12
C ARG A 227 22.09 -7.51 -17.28
N GLU A 228 22.49 -7.85 -18.50
CA GLU A 228 23.72 -8.57 -18.79
C GLU A 228 24.99 -7.79 -18.43
N LYS A 229 24.91 -6.46 -18.29
CA LYS A 229 26.07 -5.59 -18.04
C LYS A 229 26.25 -5.25 -16.56
N ILE A 230 25.17 -5.32 -15.77
CA ILE A 230 25.22 -5.14 -14.33
C ILE A 230 25.08 -6.50 -13.65
N ASP A 231 26.09 -6.90 -12.89
CA ASP A 231 25.98 -8.10 -12.07
C ASP A 231 25.07 -7.86 -10.84
N VAL A 232 24.60 -8.97 -10.25
CA VAL A 232 23.65 -8.93 -9.13
C VAL A 232 24.23 -8.22 -7.91
N ALA A 233 25.52 -8.43 -7.62
CA ALA A 233 26.16 -7.83 -6.45
C ALA A 233 26.22 -6.30 -6.58
N ARG A 234 26.52 -5.80 -7.77
CA ARG A 234 26.58 -4.36 -8.05
C ARG A 234 25.21 -3.70 -8.01
N TYR A 235 24.19 -4.36 -8.56
CA TYR A 235 22.82 -3.88 -8.45
C TYR A 235 22.34 -3.85 -7.00
N ARG A 236 22.58 -4.93 -6.23
CA ARG A 236 22.27 -5.00 -4.80
C ARG A 236 22.96 -3.91 -3.99
N ALA A 237 24.24 -3.66 -4.26
CA ALA A 237 24.98 -2.58 -3.60
C ALA A 237 24.35 -1.20 -3.89
N LYS A 238 23.82 -0.98 -5.11
CA LYS A 238 23.09 0.25 -5.43
C LYS A 238 21.76 0.35 -4.70
N LEU A 239 21.01 -0.75 -4.58
CA LEU A 239 19.76 -0.75 -3.80
C LEU A 239 20.02 -0.41 -2.33
N LEU A 240 21.06 -1.00 -1.71
CA LEU A 240 21.46 -0.65 -0.34
C LEU A 240 21.85 0.82 -0.21
N GLN A 241 22.55 1.39 -1.21
CA GLN A 241 22.85 2.84 -1.23
C GLN A 241 21.58 3.70 -1.29
N VAL A 242 20.54 3.28 -2.02
CA VAL A 242 19.25 3.98 -2.06
C VAL A 242 18.57 3.93 -0.69
N LEU A 243 18.65 2.79 0.00
CA LEU A 243 18.09 2.66 1.36
C LEU A 243 18.84 3.52 2.39
N ASP A 244 20.16 3.64 2.25
CA ASP A 244 20.98 4.47 3.13
C ASP A 244 20.84 5.98 2.85
N ASP A 245 20.28 6.37 1.70
CA ASP A 245 20.14 7.78 1.32
C ASP A 245 18.87 8.41 1.92
N PRO A 246 18.99 9.36 2.86
CA PRO A 246 17.83 10.01 3.46
C PRO A 246 17.05 10.88 2.47
N SER A 247 17.63 11.22 1.32
CA SER A 247 16.98 11.99 0.26
C SER A 247 16.22 11.15 -0.75
N ALA A 248 16.36 9.81 -0.71
CA ALA A 248 15.62 8.92 -1.58
C ALA A 248 14.10 9.14 -1.44
N THR A 249 13.40 9.15 -2.58
CA THR A 249 11.93 9.24 -2.63
C THR A 249 11.29 8.04 -1.93
N ALA A 250 10.02 8.17 -1.52
CA ALA A 250 9.33 7.08 -0.81
C ALA A 250 9.20 5.84 -1.70
N GLU A 251 8.88 6.05 -2.97
CA GLU A 251 8.69 5.02 -3.99
C GLU A 251 9.99 4.27 -4.29
N ALA A 252 11.10 4.99 -4.48
CA ALA A 252 12.41 4.37 -4.69
C ALA A 252 12.83 3.56 -3.46
N TYR A 253 12.64 4.12 -2.27
CA TYR A 253 12.96 3.43 -1.01
C TYR A 253 12.16 2.13 -0.85
N VAL A 254 10.83 2.21 -1.01
CA VAL A 254 9.93 1.06 -0.87
C VAL A 254 10.28 -0.01 -1.90
N HIS A 255 10.47 0.37 -3.15
CA HIS A 255 10.82 -0.56 -4.21
C HIS A 255 12.17 -1.25 -3.97
N ALA A 256 13.21 -0.49 -3.58
CA ALA A 256 14.50 -1.06 -3.20
C ALA A 256 14.39 -2.03 -2.02
N THR A 257 13.48 -1.73 -1.08
CA THR A 257 13.23 -2.58 0.09
C THR A 257 12.63 -3.92 -0.33
N TYR A 258 11.61 -3.91 -1.20
CA TYR A 258 11.00 -5.14 -1.75
C TYR A 258 12.00 -6.00 -2.53
N GLU A 259 12.82 -5.39 -3.39
CA GLU A 259 13.84 -6.09 -4.18
C GLU A 259 14.87 -6.80 -3.29
N ILE A 260 15.32 -6.12 -2.23
CA ILE A 260 16.28 -6.65 -1.25
C ILE A 260 15.66 -7.72 -0.34
N GLN A 261 14.41 -7.57 0.10
CA GLN A 261 13.79 -8.53 1.03
C GLN A 261 13.71 -9.94 0.46
N GLY A 262 13.50 -10.08 -0.86
CA GLY A 262 13.46 -11.39 -1.50
C GLY A 262 14.82 -12.08 -1.60
N ASP A 263 15.94 -11.40 -1.27
CA ASP A 263 17.31 -11.90 -1.40
C ASP A 263 17.81 -12.62 -0.14
N ASP A 264 18.64 -13.65 -0.34
CA ASP A 264 19.50 -14.16 0.73
C ASP A 264 20.59 -13.12 1.01
N LEU A 265 20.40 -12.35 2.08
CA LEU A 265 21.35 -11.35 2.55
C LEU A 265 22.44 -11.99 3.42
N SER A 266 23.68 -11.57 3.23
CA SER A 266 24.73 -11.82 4.22
C SER A 266 24.40 -11.10 5.53
N ALA A 267 25.00 -11.55 6.64
CA ALA A 267 24.77 -10.92 7.94
C ALA A 267 25.08 -9.41 7.95
N ALA A 268 26.10 -8.97 7.20
CA ALA A 268 26.46 -7.56 7.09
C ALA A 268 25.42 -6.76 6.27
N GLU A 269 24.91 -7.33 5.18
CA GLU A 269 23.85 -6.70 4.38
C GLU A 269 22.53 -6.65 5.16
N ALA A 270 22.19 -7.69 5.91
CA ALA A 270 21.00 -7.71 6.77
C ALA A 270 21.09 -6.66 7.90
N GLU A 271 22.29 -6.46 8.47
CA GLU A 271 22.52 -5.39 9.44
C GLU A 271 22.39 -4.00 8.80
N GLN A 272 23.03 -3.78 7.64
CA GLN A 272 22.93 -2.51 6.92
C GLN A 272 21.49 -2.20 6.54
N PHE A 273 20.76 -3.19 6.03
CA PHE A 273 19.34 -3.09 5.71
C PHE A 273 18.54 -2.66 6.94
N HIS A 274 18.70 -3.34 8.08
CA HIS A 274 18.03 -2.97 9.33
C HIS A 274 18.35 -1.53 9.77
N LEU A 275 19.61 -1.12 9.72
CA LEU A 275 20.02 0.24 10.09
C LEU A 275 19.39 1.29 9.16
N ALA A 276 19.28 1.00 7.86
CA ALA A 276 18.62 1.86 6.89
C ALA A 276 17.10 1.99 7.17
N GLN A 277 16.43 0.89 7.53
CA GLN A 277 15.03 0.90 7.94
C GLN A 277 14.81 1.70 9.23
N CYS A 278 15.67 1.53 10.24
CA CYS A 278 15.66 2.33 11.46
C CYS A 278 15.83 3.83 11.16
N GLY A 279 16.79 4.18 10.30
CA GLY A 279 17.03 5.57 9.89
C GLY A 279 15.84 6.17 9.13
N ARG A 280 15.21 5.41 8.23
CA ARG A 280 14.01 5.86 7.51
C ARG A 280 12.81 6.04 8.43
N LEU A 281 12.62 5.13 9.38
CA LEU A 281 11.58 5.24 10.40
C LEU A 281 11.74 6.54 11.20
N GLN A 282 12.93 6.82 11.71
CA GLN A 282 13.24 8.07 12.42
C GLN A 282 12.99 9.29 11.53
N PHE A 283 13.43 9.26 10.28
CA PHE A 283 13.19 10.33 9.31
C PHE A 283 11.70 10.64 9.12
N CYS A 284 10.86 9.59 9.08
CA CYS A 284 9.41 9.73 8.99
C CYS A 284 8.88 10.35 10.28
N LEU A 285 9.18 9.73 11.42
CA LEU A 285 8.70 10.15 12.73
C LEU A 285 9.10 11.59 13.09
N ASP A 286 10.24 12.12 12.61
CA ASP A 286 10.67 13.51 12.80
C ASP A 286 9.87 14.56 12.00
N ARG A 287 9.00 14.13 11.06
CA ARG A 287 8.26 15.05 10.17
C ARG A 287 6.77 14.74 10.08
N PRO A 288 6.06 14.52 11.20
CA PRO A 288 4.67 14.03 11.24
C PRO A 288 3.67 14.95 10.53
N GLN A 289 3.91 16.26 10.48
CA GLN A 289 3.02 17.23 9.80
C GLN A 289 3.02 17.10 8.27
N ARG A 290 4.06 16.48 7.69
CA ARG A 290 4.04 16.04 6.28
C ARG A 290 3.36 14.68 6.11
N LEU A 291 3.15 13.93 7.20
CA LEU A 291 2.67 12.54 7.17
C LEU A 291 1.15 12.36 7.25
N GLN A 292 0.38 13.45 7.34
CA GLN A 292 -1.03 13.38 6.92
C GLN A 292 -1.16 13.21 5.40
N ALA A 293 -0.07 13.38 4.63
CA ALA A 293 -0.02 12.89 3.26
C ALA A 293 -0.06 11.35 3.28
N LEU A 294 -1.01 10.79 2.53
CA LEU A 294 -1.21 9.34 2.30
C LEU A 294 0.12 8.59 2.12
N GLU A 295 1.08 9.18 1.40
CA GLU A 295 2.43 8.67 1.14
C GLU A 295 3.18 8.23 2.42
N ALA A 296 3.16 9.05 3.47
CA ALA A 296 3.91 8.73 4.68
C ALA A 296 3.28 7.62 5.50
N ARG A 297 1.94 7.60 5.56
CA ARG A 297 1.19 6.52 6.20
C ARG A 297 1.49 5.20 5.51
N ASN A 298 1.51 5.21 4.18
CA ASN A 298 1.89 4.03 3.40
C ASN A 298 3.34 3.62 3.67
N LEU A 299 4.27 4.58 3.76
CA LEU A 299 5.67 4.30 4.09
C LEU A 299 5.80 3.63 5.44
N MET A 300 5.14 4.17 6.46
CA MET A 300 5.15 3.60 7.80
C MET A 300 4.50 2.21 7.83
N GLY A 301 3.41 1.99 7.07
CA GLY A 301 2.81 0.68 6.90
C GLY A 301 3.75 -0.32 6.26
N THR A 302 4.40 0.05 5.16
CA THR A 302 5.41 -0.83 4.53
C THR A 302 6.56 -1.12 5.50
N LEU A 303 7.09 -0.09 6.17
CA LEU A 303 8.17 -0.25 7.15
C LEU A 303 7.79 -1.20 8.29
N VAL A 304 6.74 -0.88 9.03
CA VAL A 304 6.44 -1.54 10.31
C VAL A 304 5.57 -2.78 10.14
N GLU A 305 4.43 -2.65 9.48
CA GLU A 305 3.46 -3.74 9.28
C GLU A 305 4.00 -4.79 8.30
N PHE A 306 4.61 -4.37 7.20
CA PHE A 306 5.01 -5.32 6.18
C PHE A 306 6.38 -5.95 6.43
N PHE A 307 7.41 -5.15 6.72
CA PHE A 307 8.76 -5.71 6.88
C PHE A 307 9.02 -6.25 8.26
N TYR A 308 8.75 -5.45 9.30
CA TYR A 308 9.13 -5.85 10.66
C TYR A 308 8.20 -6.87 11.27
N ALA A 309 6.95 -6.99 10.83
CA ALA A 309 6.05 -8.01 11.34
C ALA A 309 6.58 -9.44 11.14
N GLU A 310 7.55 -9.75 10.28
CA GLU A 310 8.12 -11.10 10.15
C GLU A 310 9.60 -11.21 10.59
N GLN A 311 10.18 -10.14 11.13
CA GLN A 311 11.59 -10.13 11.56
C GLN A 311 11.82 -10.80 12.91
N THR A 312 13.10 -11.01 13.23
CA THR A 312 13.51 -11.54 14.54
C THR A 312 13.03 -10.63 15.68
N LEU A 313 12.76 -11.23 16.85
CA LEU A 313 12.35 -10.49 18.04
C LEU A 313 13.32 -9.35 18.41
N GLU A 314 14.63 -9.57 18.22
CA GLU A 314 15.67 -8.54 18.46
C GLU A 314 15.44 -7.31 17.57
N ARG A 315 15.22 -7.52 16.28
CA ARG A 315 14.99 -6.45 15.31
C ARG A 315 13.69 -5.70 15.56
N ARG A 316 12.63 -6.43 15.91
CA ARG A 316 11.34 -5.82 16.28
C ARG A 316 11.46 -5.01 17.58
N ARG A 317 12.28 -5.44 18.53
CA ARG A 317 12.59 -4.65 19.74
C ARG A 317 13.33 -3.36 19.45
N ASP A 318 14.28 -3.36 18.51
CA ASP A 318 14.95 -2.11 18.10
C ASP A 318 13.94 -1.09 17.56
N ILE A 319 12.98 -1.53 16.74
CA ILE A 319 11.91 -0.66 16.23
C ILE A 319 10.98 -0.19 17.36
N LEU A 320 10.59 -1.08 18.27
CA LEU A 320 9.79 -0.69 19.44
C LEU A 320 10.53 0.33 20.31
N GLN A 321 11.85 0.23 20.47
CA GLN A 321 12.65 1.22 21.19
C GLN A 321 12.62 2.59 20.51
N ILE A 322 12.70 2.65 19.18
CA ILE A 322 12.53 3.89 18.42
C ILE A 322 11.14 4.46 18.68
N LEU A 323 10.08 3.68 18.48
CA LEU A 323 8.70 4.13 18.71
C LEU A 323 8.49 4.61 20.16
N THR A 324 9.06 3.90 21.14
CA THR A 324 9.01 4.28 22.56
C THR A 324 9.64 5.65 22.80
N ALA A 325 10.80 5.93 22.19
CA ALA A 325 11.44 7.24 22.30
C ALA A 325 10.58 8.38 21.72
N TYR A 326 9.85 8.13 20.62
CA TYR A 326 8.90 9.11 20.07
C TYR A 326 7.60 9.22 20.87
N ALA A 327 7.15 8.14 21.52
CA ALA A 327 6.04 8.16 22.46
C ALA A 327 6.32 9.01 23.72
N ASP A 328 7.62 9.20 24.04
CA ASP A 328 8.12 10.09 25.11
C ASP A 328 8.46 11.51 24.62
N SER A 329 8.27 11.79 23.32
CA SER A 329 8.54 13.11 22.74
C SER A 329 7.62 14.19 23.33
N GLN A 330 8.05 15.45 23.30
CA GLN A 330 7.19 16.59 23.67
C GLN A 330 6.19 16.95 22.57
N ALA A 331 6.44 16.54 21.32
CA ALA A 331 5.55 16.82 20.20
C ALA A 331 4.42 15.78 20.18
N GLU A 332 3.17 16.23 20.24
CA GLU A 332 2.00 15.33 20.35
C GLU A 332 1.80 14.46 19.11
N ASP A 333 2.16 14.98 17.94
CA ASP A 333 2.13 14.30 16.65
C ASP A 333 3.14 13.15 16.58
N HIS A 334 4.37 13.35 17.07
CA HIS A 334 5.35 12.26 17.24
C HIS A 334 4.79 11.12 18.10
N ARG A 335 4.17 11.47 19.23
CA ARG A 335 3.61 10.50 20.15
C ARG A 335 2.46 9.74 19.50
N ALA A 336 1.57 10.44 18.78
CA ALA A 336 0.41 9.84 18.11
C ALA A 336 0.84 8.77 17.11
N PHE A 337 1.79 9.11 16.24
CA PHE A 337 2.35 8.17 15.27
C PHE A 337 3.04 6.98 15.95
N ALA A 338 3.79 7.21 17.03
CA ALA A 338 4.43 6.12 17.77
C ALA A 338 3.43 5.10 18.30
N PHE A 339 2.31 5.55 18.89
CA PHE A 339 1.27 4.65 19.36
C PHE A 339 0.61 3.92 18.20
N GLN A 340 0.21 4.63 17.15
CA GLN A 340 -0.47 4.03 15.99
C GLN A 340 0.30 2.82 15.43
N TRP A 341 1.63 2.89 15.33
CA TRP A 341 2.42 1.86 14.66
C TRP A 341 2.98 0.78 15.58
N ALA A 342 3.01 0.99 16.91
CA ALA A 342 3.58 0.01 17.83
C ALA A 342 2.85 -1.34 17.81
N CYS A 343 1.53 -1.36 17.53
CA CYS A 343 0.75 -2.59 17.46
C CYS A 343 1.14 -3.50 16.29
N GLU A 344 1.62 -2.93 15.18
CA GLU A 344 1.94 -3.67 13.96
C GLU A 344 3.24 -4.50 14.10
N LEU A 345 4.00 -4.34 15.18
CA LEU A 345 5.17 -5.16 15.49
C LEU A 345 4.82 -6.55 16.07
N SER A 346 3.56 -6.78 16.44
CA SER A 346 3.11 -8.05 17.00
C SER A 346 3.02 -9.14 15.92
N GLN A 347 3.59 -10.32 16.15
CA GLN A 347 3.60 -11.47 15.23
C GLN A 347 2.53 -12.51 15.48
N ASP A 348 2.39 -12.96 16.72
CA ASP A 348 1.49 -14.02 17.12
C ASP A 348 0.97 -13.82 18.56
N GLN A 349 0.08 -14.70 19.02
CA GLN A 349 -0.51 -14.63 20.37
C GLN A 349 0.47 -14.94 21.51
N HIS A 350 1.63 -15.51 21.23
CA HIS A 350 2.67 -15.88 22.21
C HIS A 350 3.93 -15.04 22.03
N ASP A 351 3.83 -13.98 21.25
CA ASP A 351 4.94 -13.11 20.93
C ASP A 351 5.40 -12.37 22.19
N PRO A 352 6.64 -12.58 22.65
CA PRO A 352 7.15 -11.93 23.85
C PRO A 352 7.16 -10.40 23.74
N LEU A 353 7.03 -9.84 22.53
CA LEU A 353 6.95 -8.40 22.32
C LEU A 353 5.58 -7.81 22.71
N ASN A 354 4.51 -8.61 22.76
CA ASN A 354 3.16 -8.12 23.07
C ASN A 354 3.12 -7.48 24.46
N ASP A 355 3.77 -8.10 25.46
CA ASP A 355 3.87 -7.53 26.80
C ASP A 355 4.54 -6.15 26.75
N GLU A 356 5.64 -6.00 25.99
CA GLU A 356 6.36 -4.73 25.83
C GLU A 356 5.51 -3.67 25.11
N ILE A 357 4.68 -4.07 24.14
CA ILE A 357 3.74 -3.16 23.46
C ILE A 357 2.63 -2.73 24.42
N PHE A 358 1.99 -3.64 25.17
CA PHE A 358 0.99 -3.25 26.17
C PHE A 358 1.58 -2.38 27.29
N LEU A 359 2.85 -2.61 27.67
CA LEU A 359 3.59 -1.74 28.59
C LEU A 359 3.72 -0.31 28.06
N LEU A 360 3.99 -0.14 26.76
CA LEU A 360 4.07 1.17 26.11
C LEU A 360 2.79 1.99 26.34
N TYR A 361 1.62 1.39 26.10
CA TYR A 361 0.31 2.01 26.35
C TYR A 361 0.02 2.19 27.84
N ARG A 362 0.33 1.19 28.68
CA ARG A 362 0.07 1.27 30.12
C ARG A 362 0.76 2.46 30.76
N ASP A 363 2.06 2.59 30.50
CA ASP A 363 2.93 3.51 31.22
C ASP A 363 2.80 4.96 30.72
N ARG A 364 2.09 5.19 29.62
CA ARG A 364 1.87 6.52 29.03
C ARG A 364 0.39 6.92 29.05
N PRO A 365 0.07 8.19 29.33
CA PRO A 365 -1.31 8.64 29.21
C PRO A 365 -1.71 8.76 27.73
N PRO A 366 -3.00 8.60 27.40
CA PRO A 366 -3.56 9.02 26.13
C PRO A 366 -3.16 10.47 25.81
N LEU A 367 -3.12 10.79 24.52
CA LEU A 367 -2.86 12.15 24.09
C LEU A 367 -4.06 13.03 24.45
N ARG A 368 -3.79 14.21 25.02
CA ARG A 368 -4.82 15.15 25.47
C ARG A 368 -4.54 16.50 24.82
N GLY A 369 -4.81 16.58 23.53
CA GLY A 369 -4.64 17.78 22.73
C GLY A 369 -5.98 18.42 22.38
N GLU A 370 -5.94 19.66 21.87
CA GLU A 370 -7.11 20.30 21.25
C GLU A 370 -7.57 19.59 19.96
N ILE A 371 -6.76 18.63 19.50
CA ILE A 371 -6.88 17.95 18.22
C ILE A 371 -7.29 16.49 18.48
N ALA A 372 -8.57 16.18 18.30
CA ALA A 372 -9.16 14.87 18.60
C ALA A 372 -8.48 13.69 17.87
N TRP A 373 -8.03 13.89 16.61
CA TRP A 373 -7.37 12.83 15.83
C TRP A 373 -6.03 12.34 16.44
N LEU A 374 -5.39 13.13 17.32
CA LEU A 374 -4.18 12.67 18.02
C LEU A 374 -4.53 11.62 19.08
N SER A 375 -5.60 11.84 19.85
CA SER A 375 -6.13 10.88 20.84
C SER A 375 -6.62 9.61 20.16
N TYR A 376 -7.25 9.73 18.98
CA TYR A 376 -7.66 8.60 18.15
C TYR A 376 -6.52 7.63 17.90
N HIS A 377 -5.32 8.10 17.52
CA HIS A 377 -4.19 7.22 17.21
C HIS A 377 -3.72 6.35 18.39
N TYR A 378 -3.83 6.86 19.62
CA TYR A 378 -3.55 6.08 20.82
C TYR A 378 -4.57 4.94 20.98
N TRP A 379 -5.86 5.26 20.90
CA TRP A 379 -6.92 4.28 21.13
C TRP A 379 -7.08 3.30 19.98
N SER A 380 -6.94 3.76 18.74
CA SER A 380 -6.96 2.91 17.55
C SER A 380 -5.77 1.95 17.53
N GLY A 381 -4.57 2.41 17.93
CA GLY A 381 -3.39 1.55 18.04
C GLY A 381 -3.56 0.47 19.12
N LEU A 382 -4.13 0.84 20.28
CA LEU A 382 -4.42 -0.11 21.35
C LEU A 382 -5.46 -1.15 20.89
N ALA A 383 -6.58 -0.70 20.32
CA ALA A 383 -7.62 -1.59 19.81
C ALA A 383 -7.06 -2.53 18.74
N ARG A 384 -6.25 -2.01 17.81
CA ARG A 384 -5.58 -2.82 16.79
C ARG A 384 -4.67 -3.89 17.40
N CYS A 385 -3.93 -3.57 18.46
CA CYS A 385 -3.12 -4.55 19.19
C CYS A 385 -4.01 -5.69 19.75
N MET A 386 -5.14 -5.32 20.36
CA MET A 386 -6.10 -6.28 20.92
C MET A 386 -6.78 -7.13 19.84
N GLU A 387 -7.15 -6.52 18.70
CA GLU A 387 -7.74 -7.20 17.55
C GLU A 387 -6.78 -8.25 16.98
N LEU A 388 -5.51 -7.89 16.80
CA LEU A 388 -4.47 -8.81 16.33
C LEU A 388 -4.31 -9.97 17.29
N GLU A 389 -4.15 -9.70 18.60
CA GLU A 389 -4.04 -10.73 19.62
C GLU A 389 -5.27 -11.66 19.65
N THR A 390 -6.48 -11.08 19.58
CA THR A 390 -7.73 -11.84 19.61
C THR A 390 -7.91 -12.68 18.35
N SER A 391 -7.61 -12.13 17.17
CA SER A 391 -7.71 -12.86 15.89
C SER A 391 -6.78 -14.07 15.86
N ARG A 392 -5.59 -13.95 16.48
CA ARG A 392 -4.59 -15.01 16.54
C ARG A 392 -4.88 -16.05 17.63
N SER A 393 -5.34 -15.61 18.80
CA SER A 393 -5.58 -16.48 19.95
C SER A 393 -6.98 -17.06 20.04
N LYS A 394 -7.95 -16.40 19.39
CA LYS A 394 -9.39 -16.59 19.59
C LYS A 394 -9.82 -16.34 21.04
N GLN A 395 -9.02 -15.61 21.81
CA GLN A 395 -9.27 -15.25 23.19
C GLN A 395 -9.35 -13.74 23.32
N ILE A 396 -10.03 -13.28 24.37
CA ILE A 396 -10.12 -11.86 24.68
C ILE A 396 -8.74 -11.36 25.13
N ALA A 397 -8.32 -10.21 24.60
CA ALA A 397 -7.11 -9.51 24.96
C ALA A 397 -7.30 -8.79 26.31
N ASP A 398 -7.17 -9.54 27.40
CA ASP A 398 -7.40 -9.04 28.76
C ASP A 398 -6.54 -7.82 29.09
N ALA A 399 -5.27 -7.82 28.67
CA ALA A 399 -4.34 -6.72 28.92
C ALA A 399 -4.85 -5.39 28.33
N GLY A 400 -5.48 -5.44 27.15
CA GLY A 400 -6.07 -4.27 26.53
C GLY A 400 -7.33 -3.78 27.24
N LEU A 401 -8.23 -4.69 27.62
CA LEU A 401 -9.42 -4.32 28.38
C LEU A 401 -9.08 -3.76 29.77
N ASP A 402 -8.03 -4.28 30.42
CA ASP A 402 -7.51 -3.73 31.68
C ASP A 402 -7.06 -2.27 31.50
N LEU A 403 -6.48 -1.92 30.35
CA LEU A 403 -6.09 -0.55 30.03
C LEU A 403 -7.31 0.36 29.85
N PHE A 404 -8.35 -0.09 29.15
CA PHE A 404 -9.61 0.67 29.07
C PHE A 404 -10.21 0.90 30.47
N GLU A 405 -10.26 -0.14 31.31
CA GLU A 405 -10.75 -0.06 32.68
C GLU A 405 -9.91 0.90 33.55
N GLN A 406 -8.59 0.89 33.39
CA GLN A 406 -7.68 1.76 34.13
C GLN A 406 -7.83 3.23 33.74
N LYS A 407 -8.03 3.53 32.45
CA LYS A 407 -7.96 4.90 31.91
C LYS A 407 -9.33 5.60 31.88
N LEU A 408 -10.42 4.85 31.69
CA LEU A 408 -11.80 5.37 31.60
C LEU A 408 -12.18 6.34 32.74
N PRO A 409 -11.89 6.07 34.03
CA PRO A 409 -12.27 7.00 35.11
C PRO A 409 -11.66 8.39 34.97
N SER A 410 -10.56 8.52 34.23
CA SER A 410 -9.82 9.76 34.01
C SER A 410 -10.01 10.38 32.63
N ALA A 411 -10.80 9.76 31.75
CA ALA A 411 -11.07 10.23 30.39
C ALA A 411 -11.99 11.46 30.42
N ASP A 412 -11.63 12.52 29.68
CA ASP A 412 -12.54 13.64 29.45
C ASP A 412 -13.52 13.33 28.30
N ALA A 413 -14.34 14.32 27.93
CA ALA A 413 -15.34 14.16 26.88
C ALA A 413 -14.73 13.81 25.51
N ALA A 414 -13.61 14.46 25.15
CA ALA A 414 -12.98 14.25 23.86
C ALA A 414 -12.25 12.90 23.80
N ASP A 415 -11.54 12.54 24.88
CA ASP A 415 -10.90 11.24 25.03
C ASP A 415 -11.95 10.10 24.99
N LEU A 416 -13.14 10.32 25.54
CA LEU A 416 -14.20 9.31 25.60
C LEU A 416 -14.74 8.97 24.20
N ASP A 417 -15.03 9.96 23.37
CA ASP A 417 -15.52 9.74 22.01
C ASP A 417 -14.51 8.92 21.18
N GLU A 418 -13.23 9.25 21.30
CA GLU A 418 -12.12 8.55 20.62
C GLU A 418 -11.82 7.16 21.21
N MET A 419 -12.20 6.92 22.47
CA MET A 419 -12.05 5.63 23.14
C MET A 419 -13.14 4.63 22.72
N ILE A 420 -14.39 5.09 22.54
CA ILE A 420 -15.55 4.22 22.30
C ILE A 420 -15.50 3.58 20.92
N SER A 421 -15.24 4.36 19.86
CA SER A 421 -15.27 3.84 18.48
C SER A 421 -14.28 2.68 18.25
N PRO A 422 -13.00 2.74 18.67
CA PRO A 422 -12.09 1.60 18.58
C PRO A 422 -12.50 0.41 19.45
N LEU A 423 -13.13 0.64 20.61
CA LEU A 423 -13.64 -0.44 21.46
C LEU A 423 -14.80 -1.20 20.79
N VAL A 424 -15.68 -0.50 20.07
CA VAL A 424 -16.74 -1.12 19.24
C VAL A 424 -16.12 -2.06 18.20
N ALA A 425 -15.13 -1.57 17.44
CA ALA A 425 -14.43 -2.36 16.43
C ALA A 425 -13.82 -3.65 17.02
N TYR A 426 -13.17 -3.53 18.18
CA TYR A 426 -12.63 -4.67 18.90
C TYR A 426 -13.70 -5.71 19.29
N VAL A 427 -14.88 -5.27 19.75
CA VAL A 427 -15.98 -6.17 20.11
C VAL A 427 -16.48 -6.95 18.89
N TYR A 428 -16.57 -6.32 17.72
CA TYR A 428 -16.93 -7.03 16.50
C TYR A 428 -15.92 -8.11 16.14
N VAL A 429 -14.61 -7.83 16.25
CA VAL A 429 -13.56 -8.84 16.05
C VAL A 429 -13.71 -10.00 17.04
N CYS A 430 -14.02 -9.73 18.32
CA CYS A 430 -14.30 -10.79 19.29
C CYS A 430 -15.49 -11.67 18.86
N TYR A 431 -16.55 -11.07 18.32
CA TYR A 431 -17.72 -11.80 17.83
C TYR A 431 -17.43 -12.64 16.59
N GLU A 432 -16.62 -12.12 15.67
CA GLU A 432 -16.18 -12.84 14.47
C GLU A 432 -15.25 -14.01 14.80
N CYS A 433 -14.43 -13.88 15.85
CA CYS A 433 -13.49 -14.90 16.28
C CYS A 433 -14.10 -15.96 17.23
N ASP A 434 -15.42 -15.89 17.49
CA ASP A 434 -16.11 -16.73 18.47
C ASP A 434 -15.46 -16.71 19.87
N ALA A 435 -14.92 -15.56 20.29
CA ALA A 435 -14.41 -15.37 21.65
C ALA A 435 -15.57 -15.48 22.68
N ASP A 436 -15.24 -15.75 23.95
CA ASP A 436 -16.26 -15.93 25.00
C ASP A 436 -17.10 -14.67 25.21
N ARG A 437 -18.29 -14.64 24.58
CA ARG A 437 -19.20 -13.49 24.60
C ARG A 437 -19.69 -13.16 26.01
N ASN A 438 -19.92 -14.17 26.85
CA ASN A 438 -20.39 -13.92 28.21
C ASN A 438 -19.29 -13.23 29.02
N TYR A 439 -18.05 -13.67 28.84
CA TYR A 439 -16.90 -13.04 29.47
C TYR A 439 -16.71 -11.61 28.94
N LEU A 440 -16.75 -11.39 27.62
CA LEU A 440 -16.66 -10.05 27.01
C LEU A 440 -17.74 -9.11 27.55
N HIS A 441 -19.00 -9.55 27.57
CA HIS A 441 -20.12 -8.76 28.07
C HIS A 441 -19.94 -8.42 29.55
N SER A 442 -19.39 -9.34 30.35
CA SER A 442 -19.05 -9.07 31.74
C SER A 442 -17.99 -7.97 31.86
N ARG A 443 -16.93 -8.02 31.05
CA ARG A 443 -15.87 -6.98 31.03
C ARG A 443 -16.42 -5.62 30.59
N LEU A 444 -17.24 -5.56 29.54
CA LEU A 444 -17.84 -4.31 29.08
C LEU A 444 -18.80 -3.70 30.11
N ARG A 445 -19.54 -4.52 30.89
CA ARG A 445 -20.33 -4.03 32.03
C ARG A 445 -19.47 -3.50 33.18
N THR A 446 -18.26 -4.03 33.37
CA THR A 446 -17.29 -3.47 34.34
C THR A 446 -16.93 -2.03 33.98
N LEU A 447 -16.74 -1.71 32.69
CA LEU A 447 -16.51 -0.33 32.25
C LEU A 447 -17.65 0.62 32.69
N LEU A 448 -18.91 0.19 32.57
CA LEU A 448 -20.06 0.98 33.04
C LEU A 448 -20.00 1.23 34.56
N ALA A 449 -19.58 0.23 35.34
CA ALA A 449 -19.43 0.36 36.78
C ALA A 449 -18.26 1.27 37.18
N LEU A 450 -17.22 1.36 36.35
CA LEU A 450 -16.04 2.19 36.56
C LEU A 450 -16.22 3.65 36.10
N ALA A 451 -17.24 3.94 35.29
CA ALA A 451 -17.53 5.29 34.82
C ALA A 451 -17.74 6.28 35.99
N ALA A 452 -16.89 7.29 36.06
CA ALA A 452 -16.84 8.28 37.14
C ALA A 452 -17.84 9.43 36.93
N THR A 453 -18.17 9.77 35.68
CA THR A 453 -19.07 10.88 35.34
C THR A 453 -20.38 10.39 34.73
N ALA A 454 -21.41 11.26 34.69
CA ALA A 454 -22.66 10.95 34.01
C ALA A 454 -22.45 10.74 32.51
N GLN A 455 -21.65 11.62 31.88
CA GLN A 455 -21.31 11.52 30.47
C GLN A 455 -20.63 10.18 30.11
N GLN A 456 -19.66 9.73 30.91
CA GLN A 456 -19.03 8.42 30.72
C GLN A 456 -20.05 7.27 30.85
N ARG A 457 -20.95 7.34 31.83
CA ARG A 457 -22.02 6.34 31.98
C ARG A 457 -22.96 6.32 30.78
N ASP A 458 -23.32 7.49 30.26
CA ASP A 458 -24.21 7.60 29.11
C ASP A 458 -23.55 7.01 27.85
N ALA A 459 -22.30 7.36 27.56
CA ALA A 459 -21.55 6.82 26.41
C ALA A 459 -21.37 5.29 26.48
N ILE A 460 -21.01 4.76 27.65
CA ILE A 460 -20.89 3.30 27.82
C ILE A 460 -22.26 2.62 27.76
N THR A 461 -23.33 3.26 28.23
CA THR A 461 -24.69 2.74 28.10
C THR A 461 -25.11 2.68 26.64
N GLU A 462 -24.78 3.70 25.84
CA GLU A 462 -25.02 3.73 24.40
C GLU A 462 -24.25 2.63 23.68
N LEU A 463 -22.96 2.48 23.96
CA LEU A 463 -22.13 1.37 23.48
C LEU A 463 -22.76 0.00 23.76
N LEU A 464 -23.16 -0.26 25.02
CA LEU A 464 -23.77 -1.54 25.39
C LEU A 464 -25.07 -1.79 24.64
N ARG A 465 -25.89 -0.75 24.41
CA ARG A 465 -27.13 -0.85 23.64
C ARG A 465 -26.88 -1.09 22.16
N GLU A 466 -25.92 -0.39 21.56
CA GLU A 466 -25.53 -0.59 20.16
C GLU A 466 -25.10 -2.04 19.90
N LEU A 467 -24.42 -2.65 20.88
CA LEU A 467 -23.92 -4.01 20.81
C LEU A 467 -24.94 -5.08 21.26
N ASP A 468 -26.19 -4.68 21.51
CA ASP A 468 -27.27 -5.54 22.05
C ASP A 468 -26.90 -6.27 23.36
N ILE A 469 -26.11 -5.62 24.23
CA ILE A 469 -25.67 -6.16 25.51
C ILE A 469 -26.62 -5.67 26.62
N PRO A 470 -27.32 -6.58 27.33
CA PRO A 470 -28.25 -6.19 28.40
C PRO A 470 -27.55 -5.39 29.51
N LEU A 471 -28.19 -4.32 29.95
CA LEU A 471 -27.70 -3.49 31.05
C LEU A 471 -27.81 -4.25 32.39
N PRO A 472 -26.99 -3.90 33.42
CA PRO A 472 -27.00 -4.62 34.70
C PRO A 472 -28.36 -4.69 35.40
N ASN A 473 -29.21 -3.68 35.23
CA ASN A 473 -30.58 -3.63 35.78
C ASN A 473 -31.57 -4.51 34.99
N GLU A 474 -31.28 -4.85 33.74
CA GLU A 474 -32.14 -5.69 32.88
C GLU A 474 -31.90 -7.18 33.12
N LEU A 475 -30.75 -7.56 33.68
CA LEU A 475 -30.42 -8.95 34.04
C LEU A 475 -31.11 -9.46 35.31
N GLN A 476 -31.77 -8.58 36.07
CA GLN A 476 -32.45 -8.91 37.33
C GLN A 476 -33.92 -9.34 37.13
N HIS A 477 -34.39 -9.37 35.87
CA HIS A 477 -35.73 -9.74 35.44
C HIS A 477 -35.64 -10.89 34.43
#